data_AF-A0A814ZPY7-F1
#
_entry.id   AF-A0A814ZPY7-F1
#
_cell.length_a   1.000
_cell.length_b   1.000
_cell.length_c   1.000
_cell.angle_alpha   90.00
_cell.angle_beta   90.00
_cell.angle_gamma   90.00
#
_symmetry.space_group_name_H-M   'P 1'
#
loop_
_entity.id
_entity.type
_entity.pdbx_description
1 polymer ?
#
loop_
_entity_poly.entity_id
_entity_poly.type
_entity_poly.pdbx_seq_one_letter_code
_entity_poly.pdbx_strand_id
1 'polypeptide(L)'
;MNNYFRLLGAKIGRNVHLSSIHCAALDLLEIDDETTISSDVHFQTAFVDDYTLKFRRIYIQKNVYIGSRSVISGQTRMEDYAELNDLSFLPPNTCIPSGEVWHGSPATYSHQATSKPSFIETTTNSLSSTLTWFIFSLIVLLLIPMFYFAPIIPGLILFEYIDISSVSNWIQIFIFSPIVGILYTCLVIVQIIIVRYAIVGTLSVGVYSTKSSVYIRKWTFDRLLDIALHVIHTFYATLYMTPFLRILGMKIGQRCEVSTAIGMVHSLVKIDDECFIADNVLLCDPNIRFGQMELKETTIGKRVFIGNSAIVSDGKQIPNECLIGCMSLLADELQEKQSCLGSPAFILPKRAEAPSDISEYFTYRPCTRVIFQRFCIDTIRVFLPRIIIVLEIGIAIEIFEKFNDSISTWYCLLILPILYIAILAIPSLLFCIFLKWVIVGKYQENHYSLWSWFVWTSDFVTATYEQLAAPLVLELLQGTFFIAPVFRCFGVKIGKDCYINTVQITEFDLINIGNRVVLDNGVELQTHLFEDRIMKLGAIYVEDETNIGCASIMLPNTRLGLRAKLGPLSLVIKGEGIPAQSIWQGIPVQK
;
A
#
# COMPACT_ATOMS: atom_id res chain seq x y z
N MET A 1 -8.10 -16.05 -11.01
CA MET A 1 -6.90 -16.10 -10.15
C MET A 1 -6.45 -17.53 -9.84
N ASN A 2 -7.30 -18.40 -9.29
CA ASN A 2 -6.88 -19.75 -8.85
C ASN A 2 -6.18 -20.58 -9.94
N ASN A 3 -6.68 -20.56 -11.18
CA ASN A 3 -6.04 -21.25 -12.30
C ASN A 3 -4.65 -20.67 -12.63
N TYR A 4 -4.47 -19.35 -12.52
CA TYR A 4 -3.18 -18.71 -12.73
C TYR A 4 -2.15 -19.18 -11.70
N PHE A 5 -2.55 -19.22 -10.41
CA PHE A 5 -1.70 -19.75 -9.34
C PHE A 5 -1.37 -21.24 -9.52
N ARG A 6 -2.33 -22.05 -10.00
CA ARG A 6 -2.08 -23.46 -10.36
C ARG A 6 -1.07 -23.61 -11.50
N LEU A 7 -1.16 -22.76 -12.53
CA LEU A 7 -0.20 -22.76 -13.63
C LEU A 7 1.21 -22.37 -13.17
N LEU A 8 1.33 -21.53 -12.13
CA LEU A 8 2.59 -21.17 -11.49
C LEU A 8 3.10 -22.20 -10.47
N GLY A 9 2.39 -23.32 -10.27
CA GLY A 9 2.84 -24.45 -9.44
C GLY A 9 2.13 -24.60 -8.09
N ALA A 10 1.35 -23.60 -7.64
CA ALA A 10 0.61 -23.69 -6.38
C ALA A 10 -0.51 -24.74 -6.45
N LYS A 11 -0.74 -25.46 -5.35
CA LYS A 11 -1.89 -26.37 -5.25
C LYS A 11 -3.07 -25.65 -4.64
N ILE A 12 -4.02 -25.24 -5.48
CA ILE A 12 -5.20 -24.49 -5.03
C ILE A 12 -6.47 -25.32 -5.24
N GLY A 13 -7.27 -25.49 -4.19
CA GLY A 13 -8.55 -26.20 -4.16
C GLY A 13 -9.68 -25.47 -4.89
N ARG A 14 -10.88 -26.03 -4.83
CA ARG A 14 -12.10 -25.50 -5.44
C ARG A 14 -12.68 -24.38 -4.59
N ASN A 15 -13.30 -23.40 -5.25
CA ASN A 15 -13.99 -22.27 -4.60
C ASN A 15 -13.14 -21.47 -3.59
N VAL A 16 -11.81 -21.53 -3.67
CA VAL A 16 -10.92 -20.69 -2.86
C VAL A 16 -11.12 -19.24 -3.27
N HIS A 17 -11.44 -18.39 -2.30
CA HIS A 17 -11.45 -16.95 -2.48
C HIS A 17 -10.05 -16.42 -2.18
N LEU A 18 -9.42 -15.83 -3.20
CA LEU A 18 -8.13 -15.15 -3.07
C LEU A 18 -8.39 -13.66 -3.32
N SER A 19 -8.06 -12.81 -2.35
CA SER A 19 -7.92 -11.37 -2.56
C SER A 19 -6.50 -11.04 -3.05
N SER A 20 -5.79 -10.07 -2.47
CA SER A 20 -4.36 -9.83 -2.72
C SER A 20 -3.48 -10.71 -1.83
N ILE A 21 -2.49 -11.39 -2.42
CA ILE A 21 -1.54 -12.24 -1.69
C ILE A 21 -0.10 -12.00 -2.17
N HIS A 22 0.83 -12.05 -1.23
CA HIS A 22 2.27 -11.98 -1.47
C HIS A 22 2.89 -13.35 -1.22
N CYS A 23 3.42 -13.98 -2.27
CA CYS A 23 4.07 -15.29 -2.19
C CYS A 23 5.11 -15.42 -3.29
N ALA A 24 6.36 -15.72 -2.93
CA ALA A 24 7.47 -15.83 -3.88
C ALA A 24 7.54 -17.24 -4.52
N ALA A 25 7.68 -18.29 -3.70
CA ALA A 25 7.75 -19.67 -4.17
C ALA A 25 6.34 -20.32 -4.11
N LEU A 26 5.58 -20.12 -5.19
CA LEU A 26 4.17 -20.54 -5.28
C LEU A 26 3.99 -22.06 -5.26
N ASP A 27 4.95 -22.83 -5.75
CA ASP A 27 4.98 -24.29 -5.74
C ASP A 27 5.04 -24.92 -4.34
N LEU A 28 5.38 -24.11 -3.32
CA LEU A 28 5.41 -24.50 -1.92
C LEU A 28 4.12 -24.17 -1.16
N LEU A 29 3.13 -23.59 -1.82
CA LEU A 29 1.84 -23.20 -1.26
C LEU A 29 0.75 -24.22 -1.64
N GLU A 30 0.11 -24.79 -0.62
CA GLU A 30 -1.03 -25.71 -0.76
C GLU A 30 -2.23 -25.16 0.02
N ILE A 31 -3.32 -24.87 -0.68
CA ILE A 31 -4.58 -24.34 -0.15
C ILE A 31 -5.72 -25.23 -0.62
N ASP A 32 -6.45 -25.84 0.31
CA ASP A 32 -7.59 -26.71 0.02
C ASP A 32 -8.91 -25.93 -0.22
N ASP A 33 -9.98 -26.68 -0.50
CA ASP A 33 -11.29 -26.18 -0.92
C ASP A 33 -11.96 -25.20 0.07
N GLU A 34 -12.77 -24.28 -0.47
CA GLU A 34 -13.65 -23.35 0.28
C GLU A 34 -12.93 -22.41 1.27
N THR A 35 -11.62 -22.26 1.12
CA THR A 35 -10.80 -21.35 1.94
C THR A 35 -10.92 -19.90 1.48
N THR A 36 -10.99 -18.97 2.41
CA THR A 36 -10.93 -17.53 2.15
C THR A 36 -9.58 -16.97 2.60
N ILE A 37 -8.90 -16.31 1.68
CA ILE A 37 -7.74 -15.47 1.95
C ILE A 37 -8.11 -14.01 1.70
N SER A 38 -8.14 -13.22 2.77
CA SER A 38 -8.44 -11.79 2.74
C SER A 38 -7.27 -10.98 2.15
N SER A 39 -7.35 -9.65 2.24
CA SER A 39 -6.48 -8.75 1.50
C SER A 39 -5.08 -8.63 2.12
N ASP A 40 -4.05 -8.54 1.29
CA ASP A 40 -2.67 -8.20 1.67
C ASP A 40 -2.02 -9.26 2.58
N VAL A 41 -2.28 -10.55 2.31
CA VAL A 41 -1.74 -11.67 3.09
C VAL A 41 -0.35 -12.08 2.58
N HIS A 42 0.63 -12.21 3.47
CA HIS A 42 1.99 -12.62 3.14
C HIS A 42 2.23 -14.10 3.50
N PHE A 43 2.48 -14.93 2.49
CA PHE A 43 2.94 -16.31 2.65
C PHE A 43 4.46 -16.36 2.49
N GLN A 44 5.19 -16.59 3.59
CA GLN A 44 6.65 -16.66 3.60
C GLN A 44 7.15 -18.05 3.16
N THR A 45 6.91 -18.39 1.89
CA THR A 45 7.43 -19.64 1.29
C THR A 45 8.90 -19.55 0.91
N ALA A 46 9.40 -18.35 0.63
CA ALA A 46 10.81 -18.04 0.43
C ALA A 46 11.17 -16.73 1.13
N PHE A 47 12.23 -16.74 1.93
CA PHE A 47 12.72 -15.57 2.66
C PHE A 47 14.21 -15.69 2.94
N VAL A 48 14.88 -14.56 3.19
CA VAL A 48 16.30 -14.53 3.55
C VAL A 48 16.41 -14.40 5.07
N ASP A 49 17.13 -15.32 5.69
CA ASP A 49 17.47 -15.27 7.12
C ASP A 49 18.91 -15.73 7.31
N ASP A 50 19.71 -14.91 7.97
CA ASP A 50 21.16 -15.04 8.12
C ASP A 50 21.83 -15.30 6.76
N TYR A 51 21.46 -14.49 5.75
CA TYR A 51 21.99 -14.56 4.38
C TYR A 51 21.75 -15.86 3.64
N THR A 52 20.90 -16.70 4.19
CA THR A 52 20.50 -17.93 3.55
C THR A 52 19.09 -17.75 3.03
N LEU A 53 18.91 -17.95 1.74
CA LEU A 53 17.57 -18.07 1.17
C LEU A 53 16.96 -19.40 1.63
N LYS A 54 15.89 -19.32 2.40
CA LYS A 54 15.19 -20.46 2.98
C LYS A 54 13.89 -20.68 2.23
N PHE A 55 13.64 -21.92 1.83
CA PHE A 55 12.40 -22.36 1.20
C PHE A 55 11.61 -23.25 2.16
N ARG A 56 10.33 -22.97 2.35
CA ARG A 56 9.48 -23.63 3.33
C ARG A 56 8.06 -23.78 2.77
N ARG A 57 7.42 -24.93 3.02
CA ARG A 57 6.05 -25.19 2.59
C ARG A 57 5.02 -24.65 3.56
N ILE A 58 3.85 -24.28 3.05
CA ILE A 58 2.70 -23.83 3.83
C ILE A 58 1.49 -24.66 3.41
N TYR A 59 0.76 -25.19 4.39
CA TYR A 59 -0.38 -26.08 4.17
C TYR A 59 -1.65 -25.51 4.81
N ILE A 60 -2.61 -25.11 3.99
CA ILE A 60 -3.89 -24.56 4.42
C ILE A 60 -4.99 -25.55 4.03
N GLN A 61 -5.68 -26.12 5.02
CA GLN A 61 -6.74 -27.10 4.79
C GLN A 61 -8.09 -26.42 4.45
N LYS A 62 -9.21 -27.14 4.57
CA LYS A 62 -10.50 -26.71 4.00
C LYS A 62 -11.21 -25.71 4.90
N ASN A 63 -11.99 -24.82 4.27
CA ASN A 63 -12.80 -23.84 4.99
C ASN A 63 -11.99 -22.97 5.97
N VAL A 64 -10.70 -22.75 5.69
CA VAL A 64 -9.86 -21.89 6.51
C VAL A 64 -10.19 -20.43 6.21
N TYR A 65 -10.11 -19.57 7.23
CA TYR A 65 -10.13 -18.12 7.06
C TYR A 65 -8.77 -17.52 7.44
N ILE A 66 -8.21 -16.70 6.56
CA ILE A 66 -7.02 -15.89 6.85
C ILE A 66 -7.37 -14.42 6.66
N GLY A 67 -7.27 -13.66 7.75
CA GLY A 67 -7.60 -12.25 7.82
C GLY A 67 -6.59 -11.33 7.13
N SER A 68 -7.03 -10.11 6.86
CA SER A 68 -6.26 -9.14 6.08
C SER A 68 -4.94 -8.78 6.79
N ARG A 69 -3.86 -8.58 6.03
CA ARG A 69 -2.51 -8.28 6.54
C ARG A 69 -1.96 -9.29 7.54
N SER A 70 -2.36 -10.55 7.39
CA SER A 70 -1.74 -11.64 8.14
C SER A 70 -0.44 -12.08 7.48
N VAL A 71 0.53 -12.47 8.30
CA VAL A 71 1.78 -13.08 7.84
C VAL A 71 1.82 -14.53 8.28
N ILE A 72 2.04 -15.44 7.33
CA ILE A 72 2.12 -16.88 7.56
C ILE A 72 3.54 -17.33 7.27
N SER A 73 4.27 -17.70 8.32
CA SER A 73 5.60 -18.25 8.17
C SER A 73 5.56 -19.62 7.49
N GLY A 74 6.65 -19.98 6.82
CA GLY A 74 6.85 -21.33 6.31
C GLY A 74 6.86 -22.40 7.41
N GLN A 75 6.57 -23.65 7.02
CA GLN A 75 6.35 -24.80 7.91
C GLN A 75 5.19 -24.61 8.89
N THR A 76 4.13 -23.98 8.42
CA THR A 76 2.87 -23.85 9.15
C THR A 76 1.81 -24.73 8.54
N ARG A 77 0.84 -25.10 9.37
CA ARG A 77 -0.37 -25.82 8.96
C ARG A 77 -1.60 -25.18 9.59
N MET A 78 -2.66 -24.99 8.81
CA MET A 78 -3.96 -24.59 9.34
C MET A 78 -4.95 -25.69 9.01
N GLU A 79 -5.55 -26.28 10.04
CA GLU A 79 -6.47 -27.40 9.88
C GLU A 79 -7.87 -26.95 9.44
N ASP A 80 -8.75 -27.91 9.14
CA ASP A 80 -10.10 -27.62 8.66
C ASP A 80 -10.84 -26.65 9.58
N TYR A 81 -11.48 -25.61 9.03
CA TYR A 81 -12.20 -24.57 9.77
C TYR A 81 -11.35 -23.71 10.73
N ALA A 82 -10.02 -23.79 10.66
CA ALA A 82 -9.17 -22.86 11.41
C ALA A 82 -9.36 -21.42 10.93
N GLU A 83 -9.29 -20.46 11.85
CA GLU A 83 -9.34 -19.04 11.53
C GLU A 83 -8.12 -18.30 12.10
N LEU A 84 -7.49 -17.48 11.26
CA LEU A 84 -6.49 -16.50 11.66
C LEU A 84 -7.07 -15.11 11.40
N ASN A 85 -7.22 -14.29 12.45
CA ASN A 85 -7.81 -12.96 12.32
C ASN A 85 -6.87 -11.95 11.66
N ASP A 86 -7.41 -10.78 11.31
CA ASP A 86 -6.66 -9.69 10.69
C ASP A 86 -5.42 -9.29 11.52
N LEU A 87 -4.41 -8.77 10.82
CA LEU A 87 -3.16 -8.29 11.42
C LEU A 87 -2.51 -9.31 12.38
N SER A 88 -2.49 -10.58 11.98
CA SER A 88 -1.95 -11.67 12.81
C SER A 88 -0.76 -12.36 12.18
N PHE A 89 0.19 -12.80 13.02
CA PHE A 89 1.41 -13.48 12.57
C PHE A 89 1.41 -14.93 13.03
N LEU A 90 1.38 -15.88 12.10
CA LEU A 90 1.50 -17.31 12.41
C LEU A 90 2.99 -17.74 12.36
N PRO A 91 3.63 -18.05 13.50
CA PRO A 91 5.07 -18.35 13.54
C PRO A 91 5.41 -19.71 12.90
N PRO A 92 6.67 -19.94 12.50
CA PRO A 92 7.07 -21.21 11.89
C PRO A 92 6.90 -22.38 12.86
N ASN A 93 6.67 -23.59 12.33
CA ASN A 93 6.39 -24.81 13.09
C ASN A 93 5.10 -24.77 13.92
N THR A 94 4.17 -23.88 13.59
CA THR A 94 2.87 -23.77 14.28
C THR A 94 1.78 -24.46 13.46
N CYS A 95 0.88 -25.16 14.15
CA CYS A 95 -0.34 -25.70 13.58
C CYS A 95 -1.54 -25.06 14.29
N ILE A 96 -2.47 -24.45 13.54
CA ILE A 96 -3.77 -24.05 14.09
C ILE A 96 -4.71 -25.26 13.99
N PRO A 97 -5.17 -25.83 15.12
CA PRO A 97 -6.09 -26.97 15.15
C PRO A 97 -7.46 -26.65 14.53
N SER A 98 -8.18 -27.72 14.17
CA SER A 98 -9.47 -27.59 13.50
C SER A 98 -10.49 -26.80 14.32
N GLY A 99 -11.09 -25.79 13.69
CA GLY A 99 -12.14 -24.95 14.28
C GLY A 99 -11.66 -23.98 15.37
N GLU A 100 -10.36 -23.78 15.54
CA GLU A 100 -9.83 -22.76 16.46
C GLU A 100 -9.66 -21.40 15.77
N VAL A 101 -9.92 -20.33 16.51
CA VAL A 101 -9.68 -18.95 16.09
C VAL A 101 -8.46 -18.41 16.82
N TRP A 102 -7.48 -17.94 16.06
CA TRP A 102 -6.23 -17.36 16.56
C TRP A 102 -6.10 -15.90 16.11
N HIS A 103 -5.47 -15.06 16.94
CA HIS A 103 -5.19 -13.67 16.59
C HIS A 103 -3.92 -13.14 17.25
N GLY A 104 -3.42 -12.02 16.73
CA GLY A 104 -2.30 -11.29 17.30
C GLY A 104 -0.99 -11.53 16.56
N SER A 105 0.03 -10.75 16.93
CA SER A 105 1.40 -10.94 16.48
C SER A 105 2.30 -11.10 17.72
N PRO A 106 2.81 -12.31 18.02
CA PRO A 106 2.49 -13.59 17.37
C PRO A 106 1.04 -14.03 17.65
N ALA A 107 0.50 -14.88 16.78
CA ALA A 107 -0.87 -15.37 16.89
C ALA A 107 -1.00 -16.36 18.05
N THR A 108 -2.03 -16.17 18.87
CA THR A 108 -2.37 -17.05 19.99
C THR A 108 -3.83 -17.48 19.90
N TYR A 109 -4.15 -18.63 20.49
CA TYR A 109 -5.53 -19.11 20.63
C TYR A 109 -6.42 -18.05 21.31
N SER A 110 -7.59 -17.82 20.73
CA SER A 110 -8.60 -16.92 21.25
C SER A 110 -9.81 -17.68 21.77
N HIS A 111 -10.49 -18.40 20.88
CA HIS A 111 -11.70 -19.15 21.18
C HIS A 111 -11.95 -20.21 20.10
N GLN A 112 -12.87 -21.13 20.39
CA GLN A 112 -13.39 -22.05 19.38
C GLN A 112 -14.32 -21.30 18.44
N ALA A 113 -14.18 -21.49 17.13
CA ALA A 113 -15.07 -20.91 16.14
C ALA A 113 -16.52 -21.32 16.45
N THR A 114 -17.34 -20.35 16.80
CA THR A 114 -18.75 -20.58 17.14
C THR A 114 -19.58 -20.86 15.89
N SER A 115 -19.89 -22.14 15.69
CA SER A 115 -20.88 -22.69 14.75
C SER A 115 -20.67 -22.39 13.25
N LYS A 116 -21.00 -23.39 12.42
CA LYS A 116 -21.02 -23.23 10.95
C LYS A 116 -21.82 -21.97 10.60
N PRO A 117 -21.22 -20.99 9.91
CA PRO A 117 -21.94 -19.78 9.54
C PRO A 117 -23.20 -20.13 8.78
N SER A 118 -24.24 -19.31 8.95
CA SER A 118 -25.49 -19.45 8.20
C SER A 118 -25.19 -19.31 6.72
N PHE A 119 -25.05 -20.46 6.05
CA PHE A 119 -25.10 -20.54 4.60
C PHE A 119 -26.46 -19.98 4.19
N ILE A 120 -26.49 -18.79 3.58
CA ILE A 120 -27.50 -18.56 2.57
C ILE A 120 -27.20 -19.65 1.56
N GLU A 121 -28.05 -20.68 1.48
CA GLU A 121 -27.98 -21.67 0.41
C GLU A 121 -27.92 -20.88 -0.89
N THR A 122 -26.72 -20.75 -1.46
CA THR A 122 -26.61 -20.28 -2.84
C THR A 122 -27.35 -21.33 -3.63
N THR A 123 -28.56 -20.97 -4.05
CA THR A 123 -29.45 -21.77 -4.87
C THR A 123 -28.64 -22.63 -5.81
N THR A 124 -28.93 -23.94 -5.83
CA THR A 124 -28.29 -24.94 -6.69
C THR A 124 -28.00 -24.34 -8.07
N ASN A 125 -26.75 -24.00 -8.32
CA ASN A 125 -26.40 -23.23 -9.50
C ASN A 125 -26.56 -24.16 -10.70
N SER A 126 -27.48 -23.84 -11.62
CA SER A 126 -27.51 -24.50 -12.92
C SER A 126 -26.15 -24.25 -13.61
N LEU A 127 -25.66 -25.22 -14.38
CA LEU A 127 -24.43 -25.06 -15.18
C LEU A 127 -24.47 -23.78 -16.03
N SER A 128 -25.66 -23.42 -16.53
CA SER A 128 -25.93 -22.18 -17.26
C SER A 128 -25.63 -20.91 -16.44
N SER A 129 -26.06 -20.85 -15.18
CA SER A 129 -25.79 -19.69 -14.30
C SER A 129 -24.30 -19.52 -14.02
N THR A 130 -23.58 -20.63 -13.77
CA THR A 130 -22.14 -20.61 -13.51
C THR A 130 -21.36 -20.16 -14.75
N LEU A 131 -21.74 -20.68 -15.92
CA LEU A 131 -21.13 -20.29 -17.19
C LEU A 131 -21.38 -18.82 -17.53
N THR A 132 -22.60 -18.33 -17.28
CA THR A 132 -22.95 -16.91 -17.50
C THR A 132 -22.09 -15.99 -16.64
N TRP A 133 -21.94 -16.30 -15.35
CA TRP A 133 -21.09 -15.52 -14.45
C TRP A 133 -19.61 -15.61 -14.80
N PHE A 134 -19.14 -16.79 -15.25
CA PHE A 134 -17.78 -16.95 -15.74
C PHE A 134 -17.51 -16.07 -16.96
N ILE A 135 -18.40 -16.10 -17.96
CA ILE A 135 -18.27 -15.27 -19.17
C ILE A 135 -18.31 -13.79 -18.80
N PHE A 136 -19.24 -13.36 -17.94
CA PHE A 136 -19.31 -11.97 -17.51
C PHE A 136 -18.03 -11.52 -16.80
N SER A 137 -17.50 -12.32 -15.89
CA SER A 137 -16.25 -12.03 -15.19
C SER A 137 -15.05 -11.99 -16.15
N LEU A 138 -15.05 -12.86 -17.17
CA LEU A 138 -14.02 -12.85 -18.22
C LEU A 138 -14.10 -11.59 -19.07
N ILE A 139 -15.29 -11.13 -19.44
CA ILE A 139 -15.49 -9.87 -20.18
C ILE A 139 -14.97 -8.70 -19.35
N VAL A 140 -15.35 -8.62 -18.07
CA VAL A 140 -14.85 -7.57 -17.16
C VAL A 140 -13.32 -7.59 -17.10
N LEU A 141 -12.72 -8.78 -16.95
CA LEU A 141 -11.27 -8.93 -16.92
C LEU A 141 -10.59 -8.43 -18.20
N LEU A 142 -11.20 -8.66 -19.37
CA LEU A 142 -10.68 -8.19 -20.66
C LEU A 142 -10.88 -6.68 -20.87
N LEU A 143 -11.91 -6.08 -20.25
CA LEU A 143 -12.19 -4.65 -20.34
C LEU A 143 -11.32 -3.80 -19.40
N ILE A 144 -10.88 -4.35 -18.26
CA ILE A 144 -10.04 -3.62 -17.29
C ILE A 144 -8.76 -3.02 -17.94
N PRO A 145 -7.97 -3.77 -18.73
CA PRO A 145 -6.80 -3.18 -19.42
C PRO A 145 -7.19 -2.09 -20.41
N MET A 146 -8.28 -2.25 -21.16
CA MET A 146 -8.73 -1.21 -22.09
C MET A 146 -9.09 0.08 -21.37
N PHE A 147 -9.66 -0.04 -20.17
CA PHE A 147 -9.94 1.10 -19.31
C PHE A 147 -8.67 1.86 -18.90
N TYR A 148 -7.61 1.12 -18.55
CA TYR A 148 -6.31 1.71 -18.21
C TYR A 148 -5.67 2.47 -19.38
N PHE A 149 -5.80 1.94 -20.61
CA PHE A 149 -5.20 2.55 -21.80
C PHE A 149 -6.05 3.68 -22.42
N ALA A 150 -7.36 3.73 -22.15
CA ALA A 150 -8.25 4.71 -22.78
C ALA A 150 -7.83 6.18 -22.58
N PRO A 151 -7.39 6.64 -21.38
CA PRO A 151 -6.90 8.01 -21.18
C PRO A 151 -5.65 8.38 -21.98
N ILE A 152 -4.92 7.40 -22.53
CA ILE A 152 -3.71 7.63 -23.33
C ILE A 152 -4.07 8.10 -24.75
N ILE A 153 -5.22 7.66 -25.29
CA ILE A 153 -5.62 7.86 -26.69
C ILE A 153 -5.62 9.36 -27.09
N PRO A 154 -6.22 10.28 -26.32
CA PRO A 154 -6.19 11.70 -26.68
C PRO A 154 -4.77 12.28 -26.75
N GLY A 155 -3.86 11.78 -25.92
CA GLY A 155 -2.45 12.15 -25.97
C GLY A 155 -1.78 11.68 -27.26
N LEU A 156 -2.03 10.44 -27.69
CA LEU A 156 -1.51 9.91 -28.95
C LEU A 156 -2.03 10.69 -30.15
N ILE A 157 -3.33 10.99 -30.19
CA ILE A 157 -3.94 11.81 -31.24
C ILE A 157 -3.27 13.19 -31.31
N LEU A 158 -2.98 13.81 -30.16
CA LEU A 158 -2.29 15.10 -30.11
C LEU A 158 -0.90 15.02 -30.76
N PHE A 159 -0.13 13.98 -30.44
CA PHE A 159 1.21 13.78 -30.99
C PHE A 159 1.21 13.42 -32.48
N GLU A 160 0.21 12.67 -32.96
CA GLU A 160 0.14 12.21 -34.35
C GLU A 160 -0.41 13.28 -35.31
N TYR A 161 -1.43 14.02 -34.89
CA TYR A 161 -2.16 14.92 -35.80
C TYR A 161 -1.80 16.40 -35.67
N ILE A 162 -1.12 16.81 -34.60
CA ILE A 162 -0.72 18.20 -34.42
C ILE A 162 0.79 18.31 -34.59
N ASP A 163 1.19 18.72 -35.79
CA ASP A 163 2.58 19.04 -36.12
C ASP A 163 2.79 20.56 -36.12
N ILE A 164 3.71 21.02 -35.27
CA ILE A 164 4.13 22.42 -35.26
C ILE A 164 5.31 22.53 -36.23
N SER A 165 4.99 22.64 -37.52
CA SER A 165 5.95 22.71 -38.64
C SER A 165 7.10 23.73 -38.50
N SER A 166 7.03 24.66 -37.55
CA SER A 166 8.06 25.67 -37.27
C SER A 166 9.13 25.23 -36.27
N VAL A 167 9.00 24.07 -35.61
CA VAL A 167 9.96 23.57 -34.60
C VAL A 167 10.35 22.12 -34.87
N SER A 168 11.49 21.69 -34.30
CA SER A 168 11.90 20.28 -34.36
C SER A 168 11.00 19.39 -33.48
N ASN A 169 10.84 18.11 -33.85
CA ASN A 169 10.08 17.11 -33.08
C ASN A 169 10.46 17.06 -31.59
N TRP A 170 11.75 17.21 -31.24
CA TRP A 170 12.21 17.26 -29.85
C TRP A 170 11.57 18.39 -29.04
N ILE A 171 11.48 19.58 -29.63
CA ILE A 171 10.87 20.76 -29.02
C ILE A 171 9.36 20.56 -28.92
N GLN A 172 8.75 19.97 -29.95
CA GLN A 172 7.34 19.62 -29.94
C GLN A 172 7.00 18.65 -28.80
N ILE A 173 7.82 17.61 -28.59
CA ILE A 173 7.68 16.68 -27.47
C ILE A 173 7.73 17.43 -26.14
N PHE A 174 8.72 18.30 -25.97
CA PHE A 174 8.85 19.10 -24.75
C PHE A 174 7.62 20.01 -24.49
N ILE A 175 7.04 20.61 -25.53
CA ILE A 175 5.87 21.50 -25.43
C ILE A 175 4.59 20.69 -25.12
N PHE A 176 4.38 19.55 -25.77
CA PHE A 176 3.17 18.75 -25.59
C PHE A 176 3.19 17.89 -24.33
N SER A 177 4.35 17.50 -23.81
CA SER A 177 4.43 16.61 -22.63
C SER A 177 3.68 17.15 -21.41
N PRO A 178 3.79 18.45 -21.03
CA PRO A 178 2.96 19.03 -19.98
C PRO A 178 1.46 18.93 -20.24
N ILE A 179 1.03 19.23 -21.47
CA ILE A 179 -0.39 19.24 -21.86
C ILE A 179 -0.95 17.82 -21.78
N VAL A 180 -0.26 16.86 -22.37
CA VAL A 180 -0.67 15.44 -22.39
C VAL A 180 -0.62 14.84 -21.00
N GLY A 181 0.40 15.14 -20.19
CA GLY A 181 0.50 14.68 -18.81
C GLY A 181 -0.66 15.15 -17.95
N ILE A 182 -0.99 16.46 -18.01
CA ILE A 182 -2.13 17.03 -17.27
C ILE A 182 -3.45 16.44 -17.79
N LEU A 183 -3.63 16.39 -19.11
CA LEU A 183 -4.83 15.85 -19.73
C LEU A 183 -5.06 14.40 -19.31
N TYR A 184 -4.03 13.57 -19.36
CA TYR A 184 -4.07 12.17 -18.96
C TYR A 184 -4.53 12.01 -17.50
N THR A 185 -3.90 12.72 -16.56
CA THR A 185 -4.26 12.65 -15.14
C THR A 185 -5.71 13.07 -14.90
N CYS A 186 -6.15 14.17 -15.53
CA CYS A 186 -7.54 14.62 -15.46
C CYS A 186 -8.51 13.60 -16.05
N LEU A 187 -8.16 12.98 -17.18
CA LEU A 187 -8.98 11.95 -17.80
C LEU A 187 -9.14 10.73 -16.88
N VAL A 188 -8.06 10.24 -16.25
CA VAL A 188 -8.14 9.13 -15.29
C VAL A 188 -9.12 9.45 -14.15
N ILE A 189 -9.04 10.66 -13.57
CA ILE A 189 -9.94 11.12 -12.50
C ILE A 189 -11.40 11.17 -12.97
N VAL A 190 -11.66 11.76 -14.14
CA VAL A 190 -13.02 11.86 -14.69
C VAL A 190 -13.57 10.47 -15.01
N GLN A 191 -12.73 9.61 -15.58
CA GLN A 191 -13.10 8.26 -15.97
C GLN A 191 -13.53 7.42 -14.76
N ILE A 192 -12.80 7.48 -13.64
CA ILE A 192 -13.17 6.74 -12.42
C ILE A 192 -14.46 7.27 -11.78
N ILE A 193 -14.69 8.59 -11.85
CA ILE A 193 -15.96 9.20 -11.39
C ILE A 193 -17.14 8.70 -12.25
N ILE A 194 -16.98 8.67 -13.58
CA ILE A 194 -18.01 8.16 -14.48
C ILE A 194 -18.32 6.69 -14.16
N VAL A 195 -17.28 5.86 -13.99
CA VAL A 195 -17.45 4.45 -13.65
C VAL A 195 -18.15 4.25 -12.32
N ARG A 196 -17.80 5.06 -11.31
CA ARG A 196 -18.43 4.99 -9.99
C ARG A 196 -19.95 5.12 -10.07
N TYR A 197 -20.44 6.05 -10.90
CA TYR A 197 -21.89 6.26 -11.06
C TYR A 197 -22.53 5.29 -12.07
N ALA A 198 -21.80 4.89 -13.11
CA ALA A 198 -22.32 3.99 -14.14
C ALA A 198 -22.40 2.52 -13.68
N ILE A 199 -21.42 2.03 -12.92
CA ILE A 199 -21.30 0.61 -12.57
C ILE A 199 -21.83 0.30 -11.16
N VAL A 200 -21.38 1.02 -10.13
CA VAL A 200 -21.59 0.60 -8.73
C VAL A 200 -23.06 0.77 -8.29
N GLY A 201 -23.69 1.89 -8.65
CA GLY A 201 -24.99 2.29 -8.11
C GLY A 201 -24.92 2.63 -6.61
N THR A 202 -26.03 2.45 -5.90
CA THR A 202 -26.10 2.61 -4.44
C THR A 202 -25.86 1.26 -3.75
N LEU A 203 -24.79 1.18 -2.96
CA LEU A 203 -24.54 0.05 -2.06
C LEU A 203 -25.25 0.30 -0.74
N SER A 204 -25.98 -0.70 -0.24
CA SER A 204 -26.65 -0.68 1.06
C SER A 204 -26.02 -1.70 2.00
N VAL A 205 -26.26 -1.51 3.29
CA VAL A 205 -25.91 -2.49 4.33
C VAL A 205 -26.63 -3.81 4.06
N GLY A 206 -25.93 -4.93 4.18
CA GLY A 206 -26.50 -6.26 3.98
C GLY A 206 -25.48 -7.34 3.63
N VAL A 207 -25.98 -8.57 3.49
CA VAL A 207 -25.20 -9.75 3.09
C VAL A 207 -25.51 -10.07 1.64
N TYR A 208 -24.47 -10.12 0.81
CA TYR A 208 -24.57 -10.35 -0.63
C TYR A 208 -23.82 -11.61 -1.03
N SER A 209 -24.37 -12.42 -1.92
CA SER A 209 -23.58 -13.51 -2.52
C SER A 209 -22.45 -12.96 -3.38
N THR A 210 -21.30 -13.63 -3.38
CA THR A 210 -20.17 -13.40 -4.30
C THR A 210 -20.55 -13.63 -5.77
N LYS A 211 -21.67 -14.33 -6.03
CA LYS A 211 -22.24 -14.53 -7.37
C LYS A 211 -23.35 -13.52 -7.69
N SER A 212 -23.49 -12.46 -6.90
CA SER A 212 -24.49 -11.42 -7.15
C SER A 212 -23.95 -10.31 -8.05
N SER A 213 -24.84 -9.65 -8.78
CA SER A 213 -24.51 -8.45 -9.55
C SER A 213 -23.95 -7.33 -8.64
N VAL A 214 -24.39 -7.24 -7.38
CA VAL A 214 -23.84 -6.27 -6.41
C VAL A 214 -22.36 -6.52 -6.18
N TYR A 215 -21.98 -7.77 -5.90
CA TYR A 215 -20.59 -8.13 -5.66
C TYR A 215 -19.71 -7.81 -6.88
N ILE A 216 -20.11 -8.24 -8.09
CA ILE A 216 -19.26 -8.03 -9.26
C ILE A 216 -19.14 -6.55 -9.62
N ARG A 217 -20.22 -5.76 -9.50
CA ARG A 217 -20.17 -4.30 -9.73
C ARG A 217 -19.20 -3.63 -8.75
N LYS A 218 -19.26 -3.99 -7.47
CA LYS A 218 -18.33 -3.50 -6.44
C LYS A 218 -16.90 -3.94 -6.76
N TRP A 219 -16.66 -5.24 -6.92
CA TRP A 219 -15.33 -5.80 -7.20
C TRP A 219 -14.69 -5.18 -8.45
N THR A 220 -15.48 -4.99 -9.51
CA THR A 220 -15.01 -4.34 -10.75
C THR A 220 -14.59 -2.90 -10.48
N PHE A 221 -15.41 -2.15 -9.75
CA PHE A 221 -15.07 -0.77 -9.38
C PHE A 221 -13.85 -0.70 -8.48
N ASP A 222 -13.72 -1.57 -7.48
CA ASP A 222 -12.56 -1.61 -6.60
C ASP A 222 -11.29 -1.85 -7.40
N ARG A 223 -11.28 -2.83 -8.33
CA ARG A 223 -10.12 -3.08 -9.21
C ARG A 223 -9.79 -1.89 -10.12
N LEU A 224 -10.79 -1.23 -10.68
CA LEU A 224 -10.58 -0.04 -11.52
C LEU A 224 -10.08 1.15 -10.69
N LEU A 225 -10.58 1.30 -9.47
CA LEU A 225 -10.16 2.34 -8.53
C LEU A 225 -8.72 2.09 -8.05
N ASP A 226 -8.37 0.86 -7.70
CA ASP A 226 -7.01 0.47 -7.31
C ASP A 226 -6.01 0.82 -8.42
N ILE A 227 -6.34 0.46 -9.67
CA ILE A 227 -5.51 0.78 -10.85
C ILE A 227 -5.43 2.30 -11.06
N ALA A 228 -6.56 3.01 -10.98
CA ALA A 228 -6.58 4.46 -11.15
C ALA A 228 -5.72 5.15 -10.08
N LEU A 229 -5.91 4.84 -8.81
CA LEU A 229 -5.17 5.42 -7.69
C LEU A 229 -3.69 5.04 -7.72
N HIS A 230 -3.31 3.88 -8.25
CA HIS A 230 -1.91 3.54 -8.52
C HIS A 230 -1.30 4.44 -9.61
N VAL A 231 -2.05 4.77 -10.67
CA VAL A 231 -1.61 5.69 -11.73
C VAL A 231 -1.48 7.12 -11.23
N ILE A 232 -2.41 7.56 -10.38
CA ILE A 232 -2.43 8.90 -9.81
C ILE A 232 -2.00 8.89 -8.33
N HIS A 233 -1.00 8.08 -7.95
CA HIS A 233 -0.61 7.91 -6.54
C HIS A 233 -0.29 9.25 -5.86
N THR A 234 0.26 10.19 -6.61
CA THR A 234 0.56 11.56 -6.19
C THR A 234 -0.66 12.40 -5.80
N PHE A 235 -1.88 11.92 -6.06
CA PHE A 235 -3.15 12.51 -5.66
C PHE A 235 -3.47 12.32 -4.17
N TYR A 236 -2.93 11.27 -3.54
CA TYR A 236 -3.07 11.04 -2.11
C TYR A 236 -2.37 12.13 -1.27
N ALA A 237 -2.84 12.34 -0.04
CA ALA A 237 -2.34 13.36 0.89
C ALA A 237 -2.43 14.82 0.39
N THR A 238 -3.20 15.08 -0.68
CA THR A 238 -3.43 16.42 -1.23
C THR A 238 -4.75 17.02 -0.75
N LEU A 239 -4.91 18.34 -0.92
CA LEU A 239 -6.18 19.02 -0.70
C LEU A 239 -7.33 18.53 -1.60
N TYR A 240 -7.03 17.77 -2.67
CA TYR A 240 -8.00 17.26 -3.64
C TYR A 240 -8.64 15.95 -3.21
N MET A 241 -7.97 15.18 -2.34
CA MET A 241 -8.39 13.83 -1.98
C MET A 241 -9.75 13.80 -1.28
N THR A 242 -9.94 14.66 -0.27
CA THR A 242 -11.20 14.73 0.47
C THR A 242 -12.40 15.13 -0.41
N PRO A 243 -12.34 16.20 -1.24
CA PRO A 243 -13.38 16.48 -2.23
C PRO A 243 -13.65 15.32 -3.21
N PHE A 244 -12.60 14.65 -3.70
CA PHE A 244 -12.73 13.51 -4.61
C PHE A 244 -13.47 12.34 -3.95
N LEU A 245 -13.11 11.96 -2.72
CA LEU A 245 -13.81 10.91 -1.99
C LEU A 245 -15.27 11.25 -1.69
N ARG A 246 -15.60 12.53 -1.46
CA ARG A 246 -16.99 13.00 -1.34
C ARG A 246 -17.76 12.81 -2.64
N ILE A 247 -17.14 13.10 -3.79
CA ILE A 247 -17.74 12.83 -5.11
C ILE A 247 -17.98 11.32 -5.27
N LEU A 248 -17.05 10.46 -4.82
CA LEU A 248 -17.27 9.01 -4.84
C LEU A 248 -18.37 8.51 -3.89
N GLY A 249 -18.98 9.41 -3.10
CA GLY A 249 -20.15 9.15 -2.26
C GLY A 249 -19.86 9.05 -0.76
N MET A 250 -18.63 9.35 -0.33
CA MET A 250 -18.25 9.28 1.08
C MET A 250 -18.67 10.52 1.87
N LYS A 251 -19.15 10.34 3.10
CA LYS A 251 -19.55 11.43 3.99
C LYS A 251 -18.37 11.85 4.84
N ILE A 252 -17.59 12.84 4.38
CA ILE A 252 -16.39 13.31 5.08
C ILE A 252 -16.57 14.74 5.58
N GLY A 253 -16.33 14.95 6.88
CA GLY A 253 -16.33 16.25 7.55
C GLY A 253 -15.27 17.22 7.02
N GLN A 254 -15.27 18.42 7.55
CA GLN A 254 -14.34 19.48 7.14
C GLN A 254 -12.94 19.24 7.69
N ARG A 255 -11.92 19.67 6.93
CA ARG A 255 -10.50 19.64 7.35
C ARG A 255 -9.96 18.25 7.68
N CYS A 256 -10.62 17.20 7.17
CA CYS A 256 -10.08 15.86 7.23
C CYS A 256 -8.92 15.71 6.25
N GLU A 257 -7.88 15.01 6.70
CA GLU A 257 -6.74 14.61 5.88
C GLU A 257 -6.83 13.11 5.67
N VAL A 258 -6.80 12.68 4.42
CA VAL A 258 -6.81 11.28 4.03
C VAL A 258 -5.62 11.06 3.13
N SER A 259 -4.68 10.25 3.60
CA SER A 259 -3.52 9.83 2.81
C SER A 259 -3.89 8.62 1.95
N THR A 260 -3.06 7.57 1.91
CA THR A 260 -3.22 6.38 1.05
C THR A 260 -4.17 5.32 1.62
N ALA A 261 -5.31 5.73 2.20
CA ALA A 261 -6.30 4.78 2.74
C ALA A 261 -6.89 3.89 1.63
N ILE A 262 -7.06 2.60 1.93
CA ILE A 262 -7.55 1.56 0.99
C ILE A 262 -8.73 0.76 1.57
N GLY A 263 -9.40 -0.04 0.73
CA GLY A 263 -10.49 -0.94 1.14
C GLY A 263 -11.88 -0.29 1.32
N MET A 264 -11.98 1.03 1.12
CA MET A 264 -13.16 1.81 1.48
C MET A 264 -14.39 1.52 0.63
N VAL A 265 -15.50 1.17 1.29
CA VAL A 265 -16.83 1.18 0.70
C VAL A 265 -17.44 2.58 0.84
N HIS A 266 -17.07 3.48 -0.08
CA HIS A 266 -17.35 4.92 -0.03
C HIS A 266 -18.75 5.32 0.49
N SER A 267 -19.83 4.65 0.07
CA SER A 267 -21.19 5.00 0.48
C SER A 267 -21.58 4.58 1.91
N LEU A 268 -20.78 3.75 2.57
CA LEU A 268 -21.02 3.18 3.90
C LEU A 268 -20.00 3.66 4.94
N VAL A 269 -19.19 4.67 4.60
CA VAL A 269 -18.22 5.26 5.51
C VAL A 269 -18.61 6.70 5.82
N LYS A 270 -18.74 7.01 7.11
CA LYS A 270 -18.95 8.36 7.61
C LYS A 270 -17.77 8.78 8.49
N ILE A 271 -17.14 9.90 8.14
CA ILE A 271 -16.02 10.48 8.86
C ILE A 271 -16.42 11.89 9.28
N ASP A 272 -16.42 12.18 10.58
CA ASP A 272 -16.71 13.53 11.08
C ASP A 272 -15.48 14.46 10.93
N ASP A 273 -15.61 15.71 11.40
CA ASP A 273 -14.64 16.78 11.16
C ASP A 273 -13.25 16.53 11.75
N GLU A 274 -12.24 17.12 11.12
CA GLU A 274 -10.86 17.23 11.63
C GLU A 274 -10.13 15.89 11.85
N CYS A 275 -10.60 14.80 11.25
CA CYS A 275 -9.92 13.50 11.29
C CYS A 275 -8.63 13.46 10.47
N PHE A 276 -7.73 12.55 10.84
CA PHE A 276 -6.51 12.26 10.11
C PHE A 276 -6.40 10.75 9.87
N ILE A 277 -6.42 10.33 8.61
CA ILE A 277 -6.23 8.94 8.19
C ILE A 277 -4.91 8.85 7.47
N ALA A 278 -3.96 8.15 8.09
CA ALA A 278 -2.59 8.08 7.63
C ALA A 278 -2.39 7.05 6.51
N ASP A 279 -1.12 6.75 6.21
CA ASP A 279 -0.76 5.93 5.06
C ASP A 279 -1.15 4.47 5.22
N ASN A 280 -1.54 3.86 4.11
CA ASN A 280 -1.82 2.44 4.02
C ASN A 280 -2.83 1.97 5.08
N VAL A 281 -3.78 2.80 5.52
CA VAL A 281 -4.84 2.36 6.45
C VAL A 281 -5.81 1.48 5.67
N LEU A 282 -6.05 0.26 6.16
CA LEU A 282 -7.10 -0.61 5.63
C LEU A 282 -8.41 -0.24 6.31
N LEU A 283 -9.23 0.54 5.60
CA LEU A 283 -10.44 1.14 6.14
C LEU A 283 -11.68 0.46 5.56
N CYS A 284 -12.42 -0.24 6.41
CA CYS A 284 -13.71 -0.86 6.11
C CYS A 284 -13.65 -1.92 4.99
N ASP A 285 -12.58 -2.73 4.96
CA ASP A 285 -12.50 -3.89 4.07
C ASP A 285 -13.65 -4.86 4.40
N PRO A 286 -14.52 -5.21 3.44
CA PRO A 286 -15.68 -6.03 3.71
C PRO A 286 -15.29 -7.47 4.01
N ASN A 287 -15.96 -8.07 5.00
CA ASN A 287 -15.73 -9.46 5.34
C ASN A 287 -16.33 -10.38 4.27
N ILE A 288 -15.49 -11.14 3.58
CA ILE A 288 -15.90 -12.13 2.58
C ILE A 288 -15.69 -13.52 3.13
N ARG A 289 -16.77 -14.25 3.46
CA ARG A 289 -16.67 -15.62 3.98
C ARG A 289 -17.74 -16.50 3.37
N PHE A 290 -17.41 -17.77 3.11
CA PHE A 290 -18.36 -18.78 2.62
C PHE A 290 -19.15 -18.34 1.39
N GLY A 291 -18.48 -17.67 0.45
CA GLY A 291 -19.09 -17.16 -0.78
C GLY A 291 -20.07 -16.00 -0.57
N GLN A 292 -20.04 -15.34 0.59
CA GLN A 292 -20.85 -14.18 0.94
C GLN A 292 -19.94 -12.99 1.26
N MET A 293 -20.39 -11.79 0.91
CA MET A 293 -19.79 -10.52 1.27
C MET A 293 -20.75 -9.78 2.18
N GLU A 294 -20.32 -9.51 3.41
CA GLU A 294 -21.05 -8.67 4.35
C GLU A 294 -20.62 -7.20 4.18
N LEU A 295 -21.58 -6.28 4.13
CA LEU A 295 -21.35 -4.85 4.09
C LEU A 295 -22.02 -4.18 5.30
N LYS A 296 -21.22 -3.52 6.14
CA LYS A 296 -21.68 -2.73 7.27
C LYS A 296 -21.33 -1.25 7.13
N GLU A 297 -22.06 -0.39 7.83
CA GLU A 297 -21.76 1.04 7.92
C GLU A 297 -20.77 1.29 9.06
N THR A 298 -19.71 2.07 8.78
CA THR A 298 -18.69 2.46 9.76
C THR A 298 -18.73 3.95 10.00
N THR A 299 -18.70 4.35 11.27
CA THR A 299 -18.68 5.77 11.68
C THR A 299 -17.40 6.10 12.43
N ILE A 300 -16.76 7.19 12.02
CA ILE A 300 -15.54 7.74 12.64
C ILE A 300 -15.89 9.09 13.24
N GLY A 301 -15.75 9.21 14.56
CA GLY A 301 -16.01 10.43 15.33
C GLY A 301 -15.05 11.58 14.99
N LYS A 302 -15.28 12.75 15.58
CA LYS A 302 -14.50 13.96 15.33
C LYS A 302 -13.07 13.80 15.82
N ARG A 303 -12.10 14.40 15.11
CA ARG A 303 -10.69 14.46 15.52
C ARG A 303 -10.05 13.09 15.81
N VAL A 304 -10.52 12.04 15.15
CA VAL A 304 -9.90 10.72 15.22
C VAL A 304 -8.63 10.70 14.39
N PHE A 305 -7.59 10.07 14.95
CA PHE A 305 -6.34 9.79 14.26
C PHE A 305 -6.19 8.28 14.04
N ILE A 306 -5.96 7.86 12.80
CA ILE A 306 -5.69 6.46 12.46
C ILE A 306 -4.29 6.39 11.84
N GLY A 307 -3.37 5.74 12.56
CA GLY A 307 -1.95 5.64 12.19
C GLY A 307 -1.66 4.69 11.03
N ASN A 308 -0.43 4.77 10.51
CA ASN A 308 -0.02 4.04 9.32
C ASN A 308 -0.28 2.55 9.46
N SER A 309 -0.71 1.91 8.37
CA SER A 309 -0.91 0.45 8.31
C SER A 309 -1.91 -0.13 9.33
N ALA A 310 -2.69 0.71 10.04
CA ALA A 310 -3.76 0.25 10.92
C ALA A 310 -4.93 -0.36 10.13
N ILE A 311 -5.70 -1.22 10.80
CA ILE A 311 -6.89 -1.86 10.23
C ILE A 311 -8.11 -1.49 11.04
N VAL A 312 -9.14 -1.01 10.35
CA VAL A 312 -10.47 -0.79 10.90
C VAL A 312 -11.46 -1.58 10.06
N SER A 313 -11.92 -2.72 10.59
CA SER A 313 -12.93 -3.56 9.95
C SER A 313 -14.27 -2.81 9.81
N ASP A 314 -15.13 -3.30 8.91
CA ASP A 314 -16.44 -2.70 8.68
C ASP A 314 -17.39 -2.82 9.90
N GLY A 315 -18.36 -1.91 10.00
CA GLY A 315 -19.37 -1.95 11.05
C GLY A 315 -18.91 -1.43 12.41
N LYS A 316 -17.70 -0.88 12.51
CA LYS A 316 -17.17 -0.29 13.75
C LYS A 316 -17.64 1.15 13.93
N GLN A 317 -17.72 1.57 15.19
CA GLN A 317 -17.98 2.97 15.56
C GLN A 317 -16.81 3.46 16.40
N ILE A 318 -16.09 4.47 15.92
CA ILE A 318 -14.94 5.03 16.62
C ILE A 318 -15.37 6.32 17.34
N PRO A 319 -15.20 6.42 18.67
CA PRO A 319 -15.53 7.64 19.41
C PRO A 319 -14.68 8.85 19.01
N ASN A 320 -15.05 10.05 19.47
CA ASN A 320 -14.29 11.25 19.16
C ASN A 320 -12.90 11.26 19.83
N GLU A 321 -11.99 12.02 19.22
CA GLU A 321 -10.66 12.32 19.74
C GLU A 321 -9.81 11.07 20.04
N CYS A 322 -10.17 9.92 19.46
CA CYS A 322 -9.43 8.68 19.61
C CYS A 322 -8.18 8.63 18.72
N LEU A 323 -7.17 7.87 19.14
CA LEU A 323 -6.00 7.54 18.32
C LEU A 323 -5.84 6.03 18.21
N ILE A 324 -5.82 5.52 16.98
CA ILE A 324 -5.42 4.15 16.67
C ILE A 324 -3.98 4.21 16.18
N GLY A 325 -3.08 3.50 16.86
CA GLY A 325 -1.65 3.55 16.58
C GLY A 325 -1.26 2.91 15.25
N CYS A 326 0.00 3.09 14.86
CA CYS A 326 0.57 2.44 13.68
C CYS A 326 0.47 0.90 13.83
N MET A 327 0.20 0.20 12.73
CA MET A 327 0.07 -1.25 12.67
C MET A 327 -0.79 -1.81 13.81
N SER A 328 -1.98 -1.26 14.01
CA SER A 328 -2.84 -1.63 15.15
C SER A 328 -4.27 -1.96 14.71
N LEU A 329 -4.93 -2.78 15.53
CA LEU A 329 -6.38 -3.01 15.44
C LEU A 329 -7.14 -1.99 16.32
N LEU A 330 -8.43 -1.83 16.06
CA LEU A 330 -9.33 -1.10 16.95
C LEU A 330 -9.61 -1.93 18.21
N ALA A 331 -9.40 -1.36 19.39
CA ALA A 331 -9.76 -2.00 20.66
C ALA A 331 -11.30 -1.99 20.85
N ASP A 332 -11.88 -3.10 21.35
CA ASP A 332 -13.34 -3.25 21.46
C ASP A 332 -13.99 -2.28 22.46
N GLU A 333 -13.30 -1.92 23.54
CA GLU A 333 -13.80 -1.01 24.59
C GLU A 333 -13.16 0.38 24.54
N LEU A 334 -12.74 0.84 23.35
CA LEU A 334 -12.13 2.16 23.20
C LEU A 334 -13.14 3.27 23.53
N GLN A 335 -12.79 4.15 24.48
CA GLN A 335 -13.60 5.31 24.87
C GLN A 335 -13.08 6.61 24.25
N GLU A 336 -13.89 7.67 24.32
CA GLU A 336 -13.53 9.00 23.84
C GLU A 336 -12.19 9.47 24.44
N LYS A 337 -11.34 10.12 23.62
CA LYS A 337 -10.00 10.61 23.99
C LYS A 337 -8.96 9.54 24.35
N GLN A 338 -9.30 8.25 24.27
CA GLN A 338 -8.35 7.19 24.50
C GLN A 338 -7.53 6.89 23.24
N SER A 339 -6.40 6.21 23.44
CA SER A 339 -5.55 5.75 22.35
C SER A 339 -5.36 4.25 22.49
N CYS A 340 -5.35 3.51 21.38
CA CYS A 340 -5.02 2.09 21.38
C CYS A 340 -3.86 1.78 20.43
N LEU A 341 -3.16 0.70 20.73
CA LEU A 341 -2.04 0.17 19.95
C LEU A 341 -2.08 -1.35 20.02
N GLY A 342 -1.59 -2.02 18.98
CA GLY A 342 -1.21 -3.43 19.05
C GLY A 342 -2.09 -4.38 18.26
N SER A 343 -1.63 -5.63 18.22
CA SER A 343 -2.37 -6.80 17.77
C SER A 343 -2.03 -7.97 18.70
N PRO A 344 -2.89 -8.30 19.70
CA PRO A 344 -4.19 -7.68 19.98
C PRO A 344 -4.08 -6.22 20.46
N ALA A 345 -5.12 -5.44 20.22
CA ALA A 345 -5.15 -4.04 20.62
C ALA A 345 -5.31 -3.87 22.13
N PHE A 346 -4.54 -2.99 22.73
CA PHE A 346 -4.66 -2.55 24.12
C PHE A 346 -4.70 -1.03 24.22
N ILE A 347 -5.26 -0.52 25.31
CA ILE A 347 -5.40 0.93 25.56
C ILE A 347 -4.08 1.47 26.10
N LEU A 348 -3.59 2.57 25.52
CA LEU A 348 -2.41 3.28 25.99
C LEU A 348 -2.73 4.08 27.27
N PRO A 349 -1.90 3.99 28.33
CA PRO A 349 -2.17 4.65 29.60
C PRO A 349 -2.18 6.19 29.52
N LYS A 350 -1.39 6.77 28.61
CA LYS A 350 -1.27 8.21 28.44
C LYS A 350 -1.04 8.54 26.97
N ARG A 351 -1.83 9.47 26.42
CA ARG A 351 -1.55 10.08 25.12
C ARG A 351 -0.36 11.00 25.26
N ALA A 352 0.63 10.89 24.38
CA ALA A 352 1.69 11.87 24.30
C ALA A 352 1.07 13.20 23.84
N GLU A 353 1.12 14.22 24.70
CA GLU A 353 0.61 15.55 24.37
C GLU A 353 1.51 16.21 23.33
N ALA A 354 0.90 17.01 22.45
CA ALA A 354 1.65 17.88 21.54
C ALA A 354 2.57 18.81 22.36
N PRO A 355 3.80 19.11 21.89
CA PRO A 355 4.67 20.09 22.54
C PRO A 355 3.94 21.42 22.73
N SER A 356 4.04 22.02 23.92
CA SER A 356 3.35 23.26 24.32
C SER A 356 3.60 24.46 23.40
N ASP A 357 4.69 24.41 22.63
CA ASP A 357 5.19 25.53 21.84
C ASP A 357 4.55 25.62 20.44
N ILE A 358 3.79 24.59 20.02
CA ILE A 358 3.11 24.55 18.72
C ILE A 358 1.62 24.82 18.92
N SER A 359 1.19 26.06 18.64
CA SER A 359 -0.21 26.45 18.79
C SER A 359 -1.14 25.66 17.86
N GLU A 360 -2.35 25.32 18.31
CA GLU A 360 -3.42 24.66 17.52
C GLU A 360 -3.71 25.35 16.16
N TYR A 361 -3.39 26.64 16.05
CA TYR A 361 -3.58 27.42 14.84
C TYR A 361 -2.80 26.84 13.63
N PHE A 362 -1.58 26.34 13.85
CA PHE A 362 -0.73 25.81 12.77
C PHE A 362 -1.00 24.33 12.44
N THR A 363 -1.83 23.64 13.23
CA THR A 363 -2.22 22.24 13.00
C THR A 363 -3.62 22.15 12.40
N TYR A 364 -4.59 22.93 12.90
CA TYR A 364 -6.01 22.83 12.49
C TYR A 364 -6.53 24.02 11.69
N ARG A 365 -5.96 25.23 11.84
CA ARG A 365 -6.54 26.47 11.28
C ARG A 365 -5.54 27.32 10.49
N PRO A 366 -4.99 26.80 9.36
CA PRO A 366 -4.12 27.58 8.50
C PRO A 366 -4.84 28.80 7.92
N CYS A 367 -4.10 29.88 7.66
CA CYS A 367 -4.62 31.04 6.95
C CYS A 367 -4.76 30.76 5.44
N THR A 368 -5.60 31.54 4.75
CA THR A 368 -5.89 31.35 3.31
C THR A 368 -4.64 31.36 2.44
N ARG A 369 -3.62 32.17 2.79
CA ARG A 369 -2.34 32.21 2.07
C ARG A 369 -1.60 30.87 2.12
N VAL A 370 -1.56 30.24 3.29
CA VAL A 370 -0.91 28.95 3.52
C VAL A 370 -1.66 27.84 2.77
N ILE A 371 -3.00 27.89 2.75
CA ILE A 371 -3.83 26.97 1.94
C ILE A 371 -3.52 27.12 0.45
N PHE A 372 -3.42 28.36 -0.06
CA PHE A 372 -3.09 28.61 -1.47
C PHE A 372 -1.69 28.12 -1.82
N GLN A 373 -0.70 28.30 -0.94
CA GLN A 373 0.65 27.77 -1.13
C GLN A 373 0.65 26.24 -1.20
N ARG A 374 -0.05 25.56 -0.29
CA ARG A 374 -0.22 24.10 -0.33
C ARG A 374 -0.90 23.65 -1.62
N PHE A 375 -1.97 24.33 -2.02
CA PHE A 375 -2.66 24.04 -3.29
C PHE A 375 -1.71 24.10 -4.49
N CYS A 376 -0.83 25.11 -4.57
CA CYS A 376 0.14 25.21 -5.66
C CYS A 376 1.14 24.04 -5.66
N ILE A 377 1.67 23.66 -4.49
CA ILE A 377 2.61 22.53 -4.38
C ILE A 377 1.90 21.21 -4.72
N ASP A 378 0.70 20.99 -4.18
CA ASP A 378 -0.11 19.81 -4.46
C ASP A 378 -0.43 19.71 -5.97
N THR A 379 -0.71 20.84 -6.63
CA THR A 379 -0.91 20.87 -8.10
C THR A 379 0.33 20.37 -8.83
N ILE A 380 1.52 20.87 -8.47
CA ILE A 380 2.78 20.45 -9.10
C ILE A 380 3.04 18.97 -8.81
N ARG A 381 2.84 18.52 -7.57
CA ARG A 381 2.99 17.13 -7.12
C ARG A 381 2.15 16.17 -7.95
N VAL A 382 0.88 16.51 -8.17
CA VAL A 382 -0.07 15.65 -8.92
C VAL A 382 0.35 15.46 -10.36
N PHE A 383 0.77 16.53 -11.05
CA PHE A 383 1.00 16.48 -12.49
C PHE A 383 2.45 16.17 -12.89
N LEU A 384 3.44 16.64 -12.14
CA LEU A 384 4.85 16.62 -12.57
C LEU A 384 5.37 15.21 -12.91
N PRO A 385 5.17 14.17 -12.08
CA PRO A 385 5.68 12.84 -12.42
C PRO A 385 5.12 12.31 -13.74
N ARG A 386 3.84 12.57 -14.02
CA ARG A 386 3.22 12.14 -15.28
C ARG A 386 3.76 12.90 -16.47
N ILE A 387 4.06 14.19 -16.32
CA ILE A 387 4.68 15.00 -17.37
C ILE A 387 6.06 14.44 -17.73
N ILE A 388 6.85 14.03 -16.72
CA ILE A 388 8.16 13.41 -16.95
C ILE A 388 8.03 12.08 -17.69
N ILE A 389 7.12 11.19 -17.26
CA ILE A 389 6.89 9.91 -17.94
C ILE A 389 6.49 10.13 -19.42
N VAL A 390 5.60 11.08 -19.69
CA VAL A 390 5.18 11.39 -21.07
C VAL A 390 6.34 11.92 -21.89
N LEU A 391 7.19 12.78 -21.32
CA LEU A 391 8.40 13.29 -21.96
C LEU A 391 9.38 12.16 -22.30
N GLU A 392 9.66 11.27 -21.36
CA GLU A 392 10.57 10.14 -21.55
C GLU A 392 10.03 9.15 -22.60
N ILE A 393 8.73 8.85 -22.58
CA ILE A 393 8.08 8.00 -23.60
C ILE A 393 8.13 8.67 -24.98
N GLY A 394 7.85 9.98 -25.07
CA GLY A 394 7.91 10.72 -26.33
C GLY A 394 9.33 10.71 -26.92
N ILE A 395 10.35 10.91 -26.08
CA ILE A 395 11.76 10.78 -26.47
C ILE A 395 12.07 9.36 -26.96
N ALA A 396 11.59 8.33 -26.27
CA ALA A 396 11.82 6.93 -26.67
C ALA A 396 11.21 6.62 -28.04
N ILE A 397 9.99 7.11 -28.32
CA ILE A 397 9.30 6.92 -29.59
C ILE A 397 10.07 7.63 -30.72
N GLU A 398 10.46 8.90 -30.54
CA GLU A 398 11.22 9.66 -31.54
C GLU A 398 12.58 9.00 -31.87
N ILE A 399 13.27 8.43 -30.87
CA ILE A 399 14.48 7.63 -31.10
C ILE A 399 14.14 6.39 -31.91
N PHE A 400 13.09 5.66 -31.52
CA PHE A 400 12.68 4.45 -32.21
C PHE A 400 12.36 4.72 -33.68
N GLU A 401 11.57 5.75 -33.99
CA GLU A 401 11.21 6.12 -35.36
C GLU A 401 12.43 6.45 -36.23
N LYS A 402 13.41 7.20 -35.70
CA LYS A 402 14.66 7.52 -36.42
C LYS A 402 15.50 6.31 -36.79
N PHE A 403 15.52 5.29 -35.93
CA PHE A 403 16.34 4.11 -36.12
C PHE A 403 15.60 2.94 -36.79
N ASN A 404 14.27 2.98 -36.85
CA ASN A 404 13.44 1.89 -37.36
C ASN A 404 13.77 1.53 -38.83
N ASP A 405 14.08 2.52 -39.67
CA ASP A 405 14.44 2.27 -41.08
C ASP A 405 15.87 1.74 -41.26
N SER A 406 16.74 1.94 -40.26
CA SER A 406 18.16 1.61 -40.31
C SER A 406 18.50 0.27 -39.64
N ILE A 407 17.58 -0.27 -38.83
CA ILE A 407 17.82 -1.40 -37.96
C ILE A 407 16.69 -2.42 -38.12
N SER A 408 17.04 -3.70 -38.23
CA SER A 408 16.04 -4.79 -38.19
C SER A 408 15.20 -4.73 -36.90
N THR A 409 13.89 -4.95 -37.03
CA THR A 409 12.94 -5.04 -35.90
C THR A 409 13.42 -5.98 -34.79
N TRP A 410 14.08 -7.09 -35.12
CA TRP A 410 14.61 -8.04 -34.14
C TRP A 410 15.71 -7.44 -33.28
N TYR A 411 16.59 -6.63 -33.88
CA TYR A 411 17.63 -5.93 -33.13
C TYR A 411 17.02 -4.84 -32.25
N CYS A 412 15.98 -4.12 -32.71
CA CYS A 412 15.23 -3.18 -31.89
C CYS A 412 14.63 -3.84 -30.63
N LEU A 413 14.06 -5.05 -30.78
CA LEU A 413 13.54 -5.83 -29.64
C LEU A 413 14.65 -6.25 -28.66
N LEU A 414 15.83 -6.63 -29.17
CA LEU A 414 16.97 -7.02 -28.33
C LEU A 414 17.53 -5.84 -27.52
N ILE A 415 17.53 -4.63 -28.06
CA ILE A 415 18.04 -3.43 -27.36
C ILE A 415 16.99 -2.76 -26.47
N LEU A 416 15.72 -3.16 -26.53
CA LEU A 416 14.63 -2.53 -25.79
C LEU A 416 14.88 -2.44 -24.27
N PRO A 417 15.42 -3.47 -23.58
CA PRO A 417 15.78 -3.34 -22.16
C PRO A 417 16.84 -2.28 -21.90
N ILE A 418 17.81 -2.13 -22.81
CA ILE A 418 18.87 -1.12 -22.70
C ILE A 418 18.28 0.28 -22.91
N LEU A 419 17.39 0.43 -23.90
CA LEU A 419 16.68 1.69 -24.14
C LEU A 419 15.78 2.08 -22.96
N TYR A 420 15.07 1.12 -22.37
CA TYR A 420 14.29 1.33 -21.15
C TYR A 420 15.18 1.86 -20.02
N ILE A 421 16.33 1.21 -19.79
CA ILE A 421 17.26 1.63 -18.74
C ILE A 421 17.80 3.05 -19.02
N ALA A 422 18.20 3.32 -20.26
CA ALA A 422 18.86 4.57 -20.63
C ALA A 422 17.90 5.77 -20.69
N ILE A 423 16.64 5.57 -21.07
CA ILE A 423 15.68 6.65 -21.35
C ILE A 423 14.67 6.84 -20.23
N LEU A 424 14.21 5.75 -19.59
CA LEU A 424 13.20 5.79 -18.53
C LEU A 424 13.85 5.65 -17.16
N ALA A 425 14.56 4.53 -16.92
CA ALA A 425 15.03 4.19 -15.58
C ALA A 425 16.06 5.18 -15.01
N ILE A 426 17.20 5.33 -15.69
CA ILE A 426 18.31 6.18 -15.21
C ILE A 426 17.89 7.66 -15.12
N PRO A 427 17.24 8.26 -16.14
CA PRO A 427 16.82 9.66 -16.06
C PRO A 427 15.84 9.93 -14.92
N SER A 428 14.80 9.11 -14.75
CA SER A 428 13.85 9.24 -13.64
C SER A 428 14.53 9.11 -12.27
N LEU A 429 15.47 8.17 -12.12
CA LEU A 429 16.25 8.02 -10.90
C LEU A 429 17.10 9.27 -10.62
N LEU A 430 17.86 9.74 -11.60
CA LEU A 430 18.71 10.93 -11.46
C LEU A 430 17.88 12.18 -11.18
N PHE A 431 16.70 12.30 -11.78
CA PHE A 431 15.76 13.38 -11.52
C PHE A 431 15.28 13.37 -10.06
N CYS A 432 14.91 12.20 -9.51
CA CYS A 432 14.51 12.09 -8.11
C CYS A 432 15.66 12.42 -7.14
N ILE A 433 16.87 11.94 -7.43
CA ILE A 433 18.07 12.27 -6.64
C ILE A 433 18.31 13.79 -6.67
N PHE A 434 18.23 14.40 -7.86
CA PHE A 434 18.37 15.84 -8.04
C PHE A 434 17.33 16.61 -7.21
N LEU A 435 16.04 16.25 -7.33
CA LEU A 435 14.96 16.91 -6.57
C LEU A 435 15.19 16.81 -5.06
N LYS A 436 15.57 15.63 -4.56
CA LYS A 436 15.88 15.44 -3.13
C LYS A 436 16.93 16.43 -2.65
N TRP A 437 18.05 16.55 -3.36
CA TRP A 437 19.16 17.40 -2.93
C TRP A 437 18.91 18.89 -3.13
N VAL A 438 18.13 19.29 -4.13
CA VAL A 438 17.82 20.70 -4.42
C VAL A 438 16.72 21.25 -3.54
N ILE A 439 15.66 20.47 -3.29
CA ILE A 439 14.46 20.96 -2.59
C ILE A 439 14.58 20.77 -1.08
N VAL A 440 14.99 19.58 -0.64
CA VAL A 440 15.05 19.23 0.79
C VAL A 440 16.49 19.37 1.30
N GLY A 441 17.47 18.92 0.51
CA GLY A 441 18.86 18.85 0.92
C GLY A 441 19.09 17.67 1.86
N LYS A 442 19.47 17.94 3.11
CA LYS A 442 19.71 16.91 4.13
C LYS A 442 18.61 16.92 5.17
N TYR A 443 17.95 15.78 5.36
CA TYR A 443 16.96 15.61 6.42
C TYR A 443 17.60 15.74 7.82
N GLN A 444 16.89 16.39 8.74
CA GLN A 444 17.31 16.58 10.13
C GLN A 444 16.15 16.23 11.07
N GLU A 445 16.48 15.66 12.23
CA GLU A 445 15.51 15.38 13.29
C GLU A 445 14.87 16.69 13.76
N ASN A 446 13.55 16.77 13.67
CA ASN A 446 12.80 17.96 14.06
C ASN A 446 11.29 17.65 14.13
N HIS A 447 10.52 18.60 14.66
CA HIS A 447 9.06 18.56 14.67
C HIS A 447 8.50 19.64 13.75
N TYR A 448 7.69 19.26 12.78
CA TYR A 448 7.05 20.18 11.83
C TYR A 448 5.54 20.07 11.91
N SER A 449 4.84 21.21 11.90
CA SER A 449 3.38 21.19 11.76
C SER A 449 3.00 20.74 10.34
N LEU A 450 1.83 20.09 10.22
CA LEU A 450 1.27 19.64 8.94
C LEU A 450 1.20 20.75 7.88
N TRP A 451 0.96 21.99 8.30
CA TRP A 451 0.86 23.15 7.39
C TRP A 451 2.18 23.89 7.20
N SER A 452 3.31 23.18 7.30
CA SER A 452 4.63 23.74 7.06
C SER A 452 5.12 23.46 5.64
N TRP A 453 5.92 24.40 5.13
CA TRP A 453 6.57 24.26 3.83
C TRP A 453 7.42 23.00 3.71
N PHE A 454 8.10 22.63 4.80
CA PHE A 454 8.95 21.43 4.84
C PHE A 454 8.14 20.15 4.61
N VAL A 455 7.00 19.98 5.29
CA VAL A 455 6.15 18.78 5.13
C VAL A 455 5.73 18.63 3.67
N TRP A 456 5.20 19.68 3.04
CA TRP A 456 4.69 19.58 1.67
C TRP A 456 5.78 19.36 0.63
N THR A 457 6.95 19.96 0.83
CA THR A 457 8.10 19.76 -0.08
C THR A 457 8.73 18.39 0.11
N SER A 458 8.77 17.87 1.34
CA SER A 458 9.18 16.49 1.62
C SER A 458 8.21 15.50 0.97
N ASP A 459 6.91 15.66 1.18
CA ASP A 459 5.87 14.80 0.59
C ASP A 459 5.89 14.86 -0.95
N PHE A 460 6.18 16.03 -1.52
CA PHE A 460 6.36 16.19 -2.96
C PHE A 460 7.53 15.36 -3.50
N VAL A 461 8.69 15.40 -2.81
CA VAL A 461 9.86 14.59 -3.19
C VAL A 461 9.56 13.11 -3.03
N THR A 462 8.94 12.69 -1.92
CA THR A 462 8.54 11.30 -1.67
C THR A 462 7.57 10.79 -2.74
N ALA A 463 6.49 11.53 -3.02
CA ALA A 463 5.52 11.12 -4.03
C ALA A 463 6.10 11.07 -5.45
N THR A 464 7.07 11.94 -5.76
CA THR A 464 7.77 11.89 -7.05
C THR A 464 8.68 10.67 -7.12
N TYR A 465 9.41 10.37 -6.05
CA TYR A 465 10.23 9.16 -5.91
C TYR A 465 9.39 7.88 -6.06
N GLU A 466 8.23 7.81 -5.40
CA GLU A 466 7.30 6.67 -5.46
C GLU A 466 6.66 6.48 -6.84
N GLN A 467 6.46 7.56 -7.61
CA GLN A 467 5.83 7.47 -8.93
C GLN A 467 6.84 7.26 -10.07
N LEU A 468 8.09 7.67 -9.88
CA LEU A 468 9.15 7.59 -10.89
C LEU A 468 10.19 6.54 -10.53
N ALA A 469 11.06 6.84 -9.56
CA ALA A 469 12.23 6.02 -9.26
C ALA A 469 11.85 4.62 -8.75
N ALA A 470 10.83 4.50 -7.90
CA ALA A 470 10.41 3.23 -7.33
C ALA A 470 9.98 2.20 -8.40
N PRO A 471 8.92 2.44 -9.21
CA PRO A 471 8.44 1.48 -10.19
C PRO A 471 9.34 1.35 -11.43
N LEU A 472 10.04 2.42 -11.84
CA LEU A 472 10.88 2.39 -13.05
C LEU A 472 12.26 1.77 -12.80
N VAL A 473 12.72 1.73 -11.54
CA VAL A 473 14.08 1.27 -11.23
C VAL A 473 14.14 0.44 -9.96
N LEU A 474 13.72 0.99 -8.82
CA LEU A 474 14.12 0.43 -7.52
C LEU A 474 13.48 -0.91 -7.22
N GLU A 475 12.22 -1.11 -7.64
CA GLU A 475 11.54 -2.41 -7.54
C GLU A 475 12.28 -3.51 -8.31
N LEU A 476 12.89 -3.19 -9.45
CA LEU A 476 13.72 -4.12 -10.23
C LEU A 476 15.06 -4.43 -9.54
N LEU A 477 15.53 -3.54 -8.65
CA LEU A 477 16.79 -3.69 -7.93
C LEU A 477 16.62 -4.33 -6.54
N GLN A 478 15.40 -4.50 -6.04
CA GLN A 478 15.14 -5.12 -4.73
C GLN A 478 15.80 -6.49 -4.61
N GLY A 479 16.42 -6.76 -3.46
CA GLY A 479 17.14 -8.01 -3.20
C GLY A 479 18.46 -8.16 -3.95
N THR A 480 18.85 -7.20 -4.81
CA THR A 480 20.12 -7.23 -5.55
C THR A 480 21.20 -6.37 -4.88
N PHE A 481 22.46 -6.55 -5.29
CA PHE A 481 23.57 -5.72 -4.80
C PHE A 481 23.53 -4.26 -5.30
N PHE A 482 22.68 -3.93 -6.28
CA PHE A 482 22.60 -2.60 -6.89
C PHE A 482 21.78 -1.59 -6.07
N ILE A 483 20.83 -2.05 -5.25
CA ILE A 483 19.90 -1.15 -4.53
C ILE A 483 20.60 -0.28 -3.48
N ALA A 484 21.59 -0.85 -2.76
CA ALA A 484 22.30 -0.13 -1.72
C ALA A 484 23.11 1.07 -2.26
N PRO A 485 23.90 0.96 -3.33
CA PRO A 485 24.50 2.12 -3.99
C PRO A 485 23.51 3.23 -4.35
N VAL A 486 22.31 2.87 -4.85
CA VAL A 486 21.30 3.85 -5.23
C VAL A 486 20.76 4.59 -4.01
N PHE A 487 20.42 3.89 -2.93
CA PHE A 487 19.99 4.55 -1.68
C PHE A 487 21.07 5.43 -1.06
N ARG A 488 22.35 5.07 -1.20
CA ARG A 488 23.45 5.95 -0.77
C ARG A 488 23.49 7.27 -1.56
N CYS A 489 23.11 7.28 -2.85
CA CYS A 489 22.98 8.51 -3.63
C CYS A 489 21.87 9.43 -3.11
N PHE A 490 20.81 8.87 -2.53
CA PHE A 490 19.77 9.63 -1.84
C PHE A 490 20.20 10.11 -0.44
N GLY A 491 21.24 9.52 0.17
CA GLY A 491 21.77 9.94 1.46
C GLY A 491 21.69 8.90 2.57
N VAL A 492 21.11 7.73 2.31
CA VAL A 492 21.06 6.62 3.27
C VAL A 492 22.48 6.13 3.55
N LYS A 493 22.82 5.92 4.82
CA LYS A 493 24.09 5.28 5.18
C LYS A 493 23.88 3.78 5.24
N ILE A 494 24.49 3.04 4.32
CA ILE A 494 24.35 1.58 4.23
C ILE A 494 25.72 0.94 4.22
N GLY A 495 25.96 -0.04 5.10
CA GLY A 495 27.19 -0.84 5.13
C GLY A 495 27.33 -1.80 3.94
N LYS A 496 28.25 -2.76 4.06
CA LYS A 496 28.56 -3.75 3.01
C LYS A 496 27.68 -4.99 3.12
N ASP A 497 27.46 -5.68 2.01
CA ASP A 497 26.81 -7.01 1.95
C ASP A 497 25.41 -7.07 2.59
N CYS A 498 24.64 -5.99 2.43
CA CYS A 498 23.25 -5.92 2.88
C CYS A 498 22.31 -6.50 1.82
N TYR A 499 21.30 -7.24 2.28
CA TYR A 499 20.16 -7.66 1.46
C TYR A 499 18.99 -6.74 1.78
N ILE A 500 18.55 -5.94 0.80
CA ILE A 500 17.47 -4.96 0.98
C ILE A 500 16.36 -5.30 -0.02
N ASN A 501 15.26 -5.85 0.49
CA ASN A 501 14.10 -6.26 -0.30
C ASN A 501 12.89 -5.33 -0.08
N THR A 502 13.15 -4.03 0.06
CA THR A 502 12.13 -3.00 0.27
C THR A 502 12.55 -1.70 -0.40
N VAL A 503 11.56 -0.89 -0.77
CA VAL A 503 11.74 0.47 -1.30
C VAL A 503 11.11 1.55 -0.41
N GLN A 504 10.52 1.14 0.71
CA GLN A 504 9.80 1.98 1.66
C GLN A 504 10.76 2.75 2.56
N ILE A 505 11.43 3.75 1.96
CA ILE A 505 12.40 4.65 2.58
C ILE A 505 12.13 6.08 2.08
N THR A 506 11.85 7.02 2.99
CA THR A 506 11.46 8.39 2.65
C THR A 506 12.48 9.45 3.10
N GLU A 507 12.75 9.61 4.40
CA GLU A 507 13.73 10.59 4.89
C GLU A 507 15.15 9.99 4.92
N PHE A 508 15.70 9.78 3.74
CA PHE A 508 16.92 9.02 3.46
C PHE A 508 18.08 9.25 4.44
N ASP A 509 18.42 10.52 4.75
CA ASP A 509 19.58 10.87 5.57
C ASP A 509 19.45 10.48 7.05
N LEU A 510 18.24 10.12 7.49
CA LEU A 510 17.92 9.72 8.86
C LEU A 510 18.07 8.21 9.08
N ILE A 511 18.36 7.44 8.03
CA ILE A 511 18.51 5.99 8.11
C ILE A 511 19.99 5.59 8.10
N ASN A 512 20.37 4.80 9.10
CA ASN A 512 21.70 4.24 9.26
C ASN A 512 21.58 2.71 9.32
N ILE A 513 22.10 2.03 8.30
CA ILE A 513 22.14 0.57 8.16
C ILE A 513 23.60 0.13 8.21
N GLY A 514 23.91 -0.78 9.13
CA GLY A 514 25.21 -1.37 9.33
C GLY A 514 25.65 -2.26 8.18
N ASN A 515 26.75 -2.98 8.39
CA ASN A 515 27.14 -4.05 7.49
C ASN A 515 26.23 -5.23 7.69
N ARG A 516 26.03 -5.97 6.62
CA ARG A 516 25.49 -7.29 6.71
C ARG A 516 24.04 -7.38 7.23
N VAL A 517 23.24 -6.38 6.90
CA VAL A 517 21.83 -6.30 7.33
C VAL A 517 20.91 -6.97 6.30
N VAL A 518 19.89 -7.67 6.79
CA VAL A 518 18.82 -8.25 5.98
C VAL A 518 17.52 -7.50 6.28
N LEU A 519 16.98 -6.80 5.28
CA LEU A 519 15.63 -6.21 5.31
C LEU A 519 14.75 -6.99 4.33
N ASP A 520 13.74 -7.67 4.86
CA ASP A 520 12.81 -8.47 4.05
C ASP A 520 11.71 -7.61 3.38
N ASN A 521 10.85 -8.24 2.60
CA ASN A 521 9.78 -7.60 1.86
C ASN A 521 8.80 -6.85 2.77
N GLY A 522 8.40 -5.64 2.38
CA GLY A 522 7.44 -4.84 3.13
C GLY A 522 7.96 -4.30 4.47
N VAL A 523 9.26 -4.40 4.75
CA VAL A 523 9.86 -3.67 5.88
C VAL A 523 9.77 -2.17 5.63
N GLU A 524 9.26 -1.43 6.61
CA GLU A 524 9.19 0.03 6.61
C GLU A 524 10.11 0.60 7.69
N LEU A 525 11.10 1.40 7.26
CA LEU A 525 11.93 2.18 8.17
C LEU A 525 11.32 3.58 8.27
N GLN A 526 10.27 3.69 9.09
CA GLN A 526 9.43 4.88 9.17
C GLN A 526 10.09 5.97 10.03
N THR A 527 10.79 6.88 9.36
CA THR A 527 11.56 7.99 9.97
C THR A 527 10.72 9.15 10.49
N HIS A 528 9.40 9.15 10.24
CA HIS A 528 8.50 10.13 10.83
C HIS A 528 7.18 9.53 11.30
N LEU A 529 6.56 10.14 12.29
CA LEU A 529 5.19 9.81 12.71
C LEU A 529 4.39 11.11 12.85
N PHE A 530 3.13 11.11 12.41
CA PHE A 530 2.21 12.18 12.73
C PHE A 530 1.56 11.93 14.09
N GLU A 531 1.65 12.91 14.98
CA GLU A 531 0.92 12.95 16.25
C GLU A 531 0.25 14.32 16.32
N ASP A 532 -1.08 14.36 16.40
CA ASP A 532 -1.86 15.62 16.43
C ASP A 532 -1.51 16.58 15.28
N ARG A 533 -1.29 16.03 14.07
CA ARG A 533 -0.89 16.78 12.86
C ARG A 533 0.46 17.47 12.98
N ILE A 534 1.35 16.96 13.84
CA ILE A 534 2.75 17.33 13.91
C ILE A 534 3.56 16.13 13.41
N MET A 535 4.32 16.33 12.34
CA MET A 535 5.27 15.38 11.81
C MET A 535 6.51 15.38 12.72
N LYS A 536 6.75 14.28 13.42
CA LYS A 536 7.93 14.11 14.30
C LYS A 536 8.95 13.24 13.58
N LEU A 537 10.02 13.85 13.07
CA LEU A 537 11.11 13.15 12.38
C LEU A 537 12.14 12.65 13.40
N GLY A 538 12.66 11.46 13.18
CA GLY A 538 13.66 10.83 14.01
C GLY A 538 14.51 9.82 13.22
N ALA A 539 15.77 9.66 13.63
CA ALA A 539 16.68 8.73 12.98
C ALA A 539 16.38 7.27 13.35
N ILE A 540 16.71 6.36 12.43
CA ILE A 540 16.65 4.91 12.65
C ILE A 540 18.04 4.33 12.48
N TYR A 541 18.42 3.49 13.44
CA TYR A 541 19.72 2.84 13.48
C TYR A 541 19.55 1.32 13.46
N VAL A 542 20.07 0.68 12.42
CA VAL A 542 20.08 -0.78 12.27
C VAL A 542 21.53 -1.22 12.27
N GLU A 543 21.99 -1.86 13.33
CA GLU A 543 23.40 -2.24 13.52
C GLU A 543 23.80 -3.44 12.64
N ASP A 544 25.07 -3.83 12.71
CA ASP A 544 25.61 -4.90 11.87
C ASP A 544 24.91 -6.26 12.11
N GLU A 545 24.84 -7.08 11.06
CA GLU A 545 24.39 -8.48 11.11
C GLU A 545 22.96 -8.67 11.66
N THR A 546 22.10 -7.66 11.54
CA THR A 546 20.69 -7.74 11.97
C THR A 546 19.76 -8.23 10.87
N ASN A 547 18.68 -8.89 11.26
CA ASN A 547 17.63 -9.34 10.34
C ASN A 547 16.28 -8.74 10.73
N ILE A 548 15.57 -8.19 9.75
CA ILE A 548 14.24 -7.61 9.92
C ILE A 548 13.25 -8.37 9.04
N GLY A 549 12.31 -9.08 9.67
CA GLY A 549 11.30 -9.89 9.00
C GLY A 549 10.28 -9.06 8.22
N CYS A 550 9.58 -9.73 7.29
CA CYS A 550 8.67 -9.05 6.37
C CYS A 550 7.53 -8.31 7.08
N ALA A 551 7.02 -7.25 6.44
CA ALA A 551 5.90 -6.45 6.95
C ALA A 551 6.11 -5.86 8.36
N SER A 552 7.36 -5.67 8.78
CA SER A 552 7.70 -5.05 10.07
C SER A 552 7.97 -3.55 9.92
N ILE A 553 7.57 -2.78 10.93
CA ILE A 553 7.73 -1.32 10.96
C ILE A 553 8.62 -0.92 12.12
N MET A 554 9.62 -0.08 11.83
CA MET A 554 10.41 0.62 12.84
C MET A 554 10.00 2.09 12.88
N LEU A 555 9.54 2.57 14.02
CA LEU A 555 9.14 3.97 14.22
C LEU A 555 10.36 4.88 14.49
N PRO A 556 10.17 6.21 14.52
CA PRO A 556 11.29 7.14 14.66
C PRO A 556 12.08 6.97 15.96
N ASN A 557 13.37 7.34 15.93
CA ASN A 557 14.30 7.27 17.07
C ASN A 557 14.54 5.85 17.61
N THR A 558 14.36 4.83 16.77
CA THR A 558 14.57 3.43 17.15
C THR A 558 15.98 2.95 16.82
N ARG A 559 16.43 1.94 17.56
CA ARG A 559 17.72 1.27 17.31
C ARG A 559 17.60 -0.24 17.42
N LEU A 560 18.09 -0.95 16.40
CA LEU A 560 18.21 -2.40 16.41
C LEU A 560 19.68 -2.79 16.66
N GLY A 561 19.97 -3.39 17.81
CA GLY A 561 21.34 -3.70 18.23
C GLY A 561 22.04 -4.78 17.39
N LEU A 562 23.37 -4.83 17.46
CA LEU A 562 24.22 -5.80 16.73
C LEU A 562 23.65 -7.23 16.80
N ARG A 563 23.47 -7.90 15.66
CA ARG A 563 22.91 -9.27 15.57
C ARG A 563 21.53 -9.47 16.18
N ALA A 564 20.76 -8.41 16.37
CA ALA A 564 19.36 -8.54 16.75
C ALA A 564 18.52 -9.03 15.57
N LYS A 565 17.47 -9.79 15.88
CA LYS A 565 16.48 -10.25 14.90
C LYS A 565 15.10 -9.72 15.27
N LEU A 566 14.45 -9.08 14.31
CA LEU A 566 13.07 -8.70 14.39
C LEU A 566 12.23 -9.71 13.58
N GLY A 567 11.25 -10.33 14.22
CA GLY A 567 10.32 -11.24 13.58
C GLY A 567 9.47 -10.55 12.51
N PRO A 568 8.78 -11.32 11.65
CA PRO A 568 7.79 -10.76 10.73
C PRO A 568 6.65 -10.05 11.47
N LEU A 569 5.96 -9.15 10.77
CA LEU A 569 4.80 -8.40 11.27
C LEU A 569 5.00 -7.84 12.69
N SER A 570 6.10 -7.12 12.87
CA SER A 570 6.52 -6.61 14.17
C SER A 570 6.65 -5.09 14.16
N LEU A 571 6.29 -4.46 15.28
CA LEU A 571 6.32 -3.02 15.46
C LEU A 571 7.31 -2.63 16.56
N VAL A 572 8.43 -2.01 16.19
CA VAL A 572 9.36 -1.37 17.14
C VAL A 572 8.85 0.04 17.42
N ILE A 573 8.43 0.30 18.66
CA ILE A 573 7.78 1.57 19.00
C ILE A 573 8.79 2.70 19.08
N LYS A 574 8.30 3.93 18.93
CA LYS A 574 9.13 5.15 18.91
C LYS A 574 10.08 5.22 20.10
N GLY A 575 11.36 5.47 19.83
CA GLY A 575 12.40 5.59 20.86
C GLY A 575 12.91 4.26 21.44
N GLU A 576 12.36 3.12 21.02
CA GLU A 576 12.75 1.81 21.55
C GLU A 576 14.11 1.35 20.99
N GLY A 577 14.92 0.78 21.87
CA GLY A 577 16.21 0.18 21.55
C GLY A 577 16.19 -1.32 21.78
N ILE A 578 16.28 -2.11 20.71
CA ILE A 578 16.35 -3.56 20.78
C ILE A 578 17.79 -3.99 21.10
N PRO A 579 18.02 -4.75 22.19
CA PRO A 579 19.37 -5.17 22.59
C PRO A 579 20.08 -6.02 21.54
N ALA A 580 21.42 -5.96 21.52
CA ALA A 580 22.24 -6.83 20.69
C ALA A 580 21.99 -8.32 20.99
N GLN A 581 22.16 -9.17 19.96
CA GLN A 581 22.05 -10.63 20.06
C GLN A 581 20.73 -11.12 20.69
N SER A 582 19.64 -10.42 20.39
CA SER A 582 18.31 -10.77 20.89
C SER A 582 17.31 -10.92 19.75
N ILE A 583 16.28 -11.71 19.98
CA ILE A 583 15.19 -11.93 19.02
C ILE A 583 13.96 -11.28 19.64
N TRP A 584 13.22 -10.52 18.84
CA TRP A 584 12.01 -9.83 19.27
C TRP A 584 10.95 -9.96 18.18
N GLN A 585 9.69 -10.00 18.55
CA GLN A 585 8.57 -10.05 17.61
C GLN A 585 7.30 -9.48 18.23
N GLY A 586 6.35 -9.09 17.38
CA GLY A 586 5.01 -8.72 17.77
C GLY A 586 4.70 -7.23 17.69
N ILE A 587 3.47 -6.88 18.06
CA ILE A 587 2.94 -5.52 17.96
C ILE A 587 2.37 -5.08 19.32
N PRO A 588 3.12 -4.32 20.13
CA PRO A 588 4.53 -3.98 19.96
C PRO A 588 5.43 -5.19 20.21
N VAL A 589 6.69 -5.04 19.86
CA VAL A 589 7.69 -6.10 20.01
C VAL A 589 7.89 -6.55 21.46
N GLN A 590 8.03 -7.86 21.61
CA GLN A 590 8.40 -8.53 22.86
C GLN A 590 9.49 -9.56 22.55
N LYS A 591 10.32 -9.86 23.56
CA LYS A 591 11.46 -10.76 23.43
C LYS A 591 11.04 -12.23 23.26
#